data_AF-A0A8T6V1S8-F1
#
_entry.id   AF-A0A8T6V1S8-F1
#
_cell.length_a   1.000
_cell.length_b   1.000
_cell.length_c   1.000
_cell.angle_alpha   90.00
_cell.angle_beta   90.00
_cell.angle_gamma   90.00
#
_symmetry.space_group_name_H-M   'P 1'
#
loop_
_entity.id
_entity.type
_entity.pdbx_description
1 polymer ?
#
loop_
_entity_poly.entity_id
_entity_poly.type
_entity_poly.pdbx_seq_one_letter_code
_entity_poly.pdbx_strand_id
1 'polypeptide(L)'
;MLTLMSWVESEDYWNINRLDNEGQQLDYYAYRFEVSGGSESQGVSKVSVVVVELISAKLAVGYVLPDHIEIKSEFKIGFICQDKPTEDISFVCKLSDEVKKANYNGDDLEKLEYIGFSLERFYENQGAKFYMQDLRGAPATAEK
;
A
#
# COMPACT_ATOMS: atom_id res chain seq x y z
N MET A 1 7.00 -12.47 10.76
CA MET A 1 6.87 -12.14 9.31
C MET A 1 6.51 -10.67 9.23
N LEU A 2 6.95 -9.90 8.23
CA LEU A 2 6.60 -8.47 8.21
C LEU A 2 5.08 -8.31 8.04
N THR A 3 4.46 -7.50 8.88
CA THR A 3 3.04 -7.14 8.78
C THR A 3 2.92 -5.65 8.50
N LEU A 4 2.24 -5.29 7.41
CA LEU A 4 1.91 -3.91 7.05
C LEU A 4 0.48 -3.62 7.47
N MET A 5 0.31 -2.68 8.39
CA MET A 5 -1.01 -2.29 8.90
C MET A 5 -1.63 -1.19 8.03
N SER A 6 -2.93 -1.32 7.80
CA SER A 6 -3.75 -0.41 7.01
C SER A 6 -4.90 0.09 7.84
N TRP A 7 -4.93 1.41 8.05
CA TRP A 7 -6.11 2.07 8.56
C TRP A 7 -7.05 2.34 7.40
N VAL A 8 -8.25 1.76 7.44
CA VAL A 8 -9.31 1.94 6.44
C VAL A 8 -10.59 2.45 7.09
N GLU A 9 -11.54 2.88 6.28
CA GLU A 9 -12.87 3.25 6.79
C GLU A 9 -13.66 2.00 7.22
N SER A 10 -14.61 2.19 8.14
CA SER A 10 -15.39 1.08 8.68
C SER A 10 -16.15 0.29 7.61
N GLU A 11 -16.71 0.96 6.60
CA GLU A 11 -17.44 0.29 5.51
C GLU A 11 -16.52 -0.68 4.74
N ASP A 12 -15.32 -0.21 4.39
CA ASP A 12 -14.32 -0.99 3.68
C ASP A 12 -13.80 -2.15 4.54
N TYR A 13 -13.54 -1.90 5.83
CA TYR A 13 -13.18 -2.95 6.80
C TYR A 13 -14.24 -4.05 6.86
N TRP A 14 -15.52 -3.70 7.00
CA TRP A 14 -16.60 -4.68 7.10
C TRP A 14 -16.82 -5.43 5.79
N ASN A 15 -16.60 -4.80 4.63
CA ASN A 15 -16.61 -5.50 3.36
C ASN A 15 -15.49 -6.53 3.26
N ILE A 16 -14.26 -6.17 3.64
CA ILE A 16 -13.12 -7.11 3.70
C ILE A 16 -13.42 -8.25 4.67
N ASN A 17 -13.92 -7.94 5.87
CA ASN A 17 -14.29 -8.93 6.89
C ASN A 17 -15.32 -9.92 6.37
N ARG A 18 -16.34 -9.43 5.67
CA ARG A 18 -17.39 -10.27 5.09
C ARG A 18 -16.81 -11.21 4.03
N LEU A 19 -15.97 -10.70 3.14
CA LEU A 19 -15.33 -11.51 2.08
C LEU A 19 -14.45 -12.62 2.67
N ASP A 20 -13.68 -12.31 3.72
CA ASP A 20 -12.86 -13.29 4.44
C ASP A 20 -13.71 -14.40 5.10
N ASN A 21 -14.75 -14.00 5.84
CA ASN A 21 -15.64 -14.94 6.54
C ASN A 21 -16.48 -15.82 5.59
N GLU A 22 -16.77 -15.35 4.38
CA GLU A 22 -17.47 -16.13 3.35
C GLU A 22 -16.55 -17.16 2.67
N GLY A 23 -15.26 -17.22 3.05
CA GLY A 23 -14.27 -18.11 2.45
C GLY A 23 -13.99 -17.77 0.99
N GLN A 24 -14.33 -16.56 0.55
CA GLN A 24 -13.97 -16.09 -0.78
C GLN A 24 -12.47 -15.79 -0.77
N GLN A 25 -11.76 -16.36 -1.74
CA GLN A 25 -10.37 -16.00 -1.95
C GLN A 25 -10.33 -14.50 -2.29
N LEU A 26 -9.71 -13.71 -1.42
CA LEU A 26 -9.41 -12.32 -1.68
C LEU A 26 -8.30 -12.29 -2.74
N ASP A 27 -8.71 -12.29 -4.00
CA ASP A 27 -7.81 -12.14 -5.13
C ASP A 27 -7.06 -10.83 -4.97
N TYR A 28 -5.74 -10.94 -4.86
CA TYR A 28 -4.87 -9.79 -4.66
C TYR A 28 -3.76 -9.73 -5.71
N TYR A 29 -3.28 -8.51 -5.94
CA TYR A 29 -2.08 -8.27 -6.73
C TYR A 29 -1.17 -7.28 -6.01
N ALA A 30 0.08 -7.67 -5.75
CA ALA A 30 1.06 -6.84 -5.06
C ALA A 30 2.26 -6.54 -5.94
N TYR A 31 2.63 -5.27 -6.08
CA TYR A 31 3.72 -4.81 -6.95
C TYR A 31 4.39 -3.54 -6.39
N ARG A 32 5.49 -3.12 -7.01
CA ARG A 32 6.17 -1.85 -6.67
C ARG A 32 5.81 -0.76 -7.67
N PHE A 33 5.48 0.43 -7.18
CA PHE A 33 5.32 1.63 -7.98
C PHE A 33 6.47 2.60 -7.67
N GLU A 34 7.29 2.90 -8.66
CA GLU A 34 8.47 3.74 -8.54
C GLU A 34 8.32 5.04 -9.32
N VAL A 35 8.65 6.15 -8.69
CA VAL A 35 8.75 7.46 -9.34
C VAL A 35 10.17 7.95 -9.25
N SER A 36 10.77 8.17 -10.42
CA SER A 36 12.12 8.72 -10.56
C SER A 36 12.08 10.13 -11.11
N GLY A 37 13.07 10.94 -10.79
CA GLY A 37 13.20 12.28 -11.34
C GLY A 37 13.97 13.20 -10.42
N GLY A 38 14.27 14.40 -10.89
CA GLY A 38 15.04 15.37 -10.14
C GLY A 38 15.05 16.71 -10.82
N SER A 39 15.29 17.77 -10.05
CA SER A 39 15.65 19.06 -10.62
C SER A 39 17.13 19.05 -11.01
N GLU A 40 17.51 19.89 -11.97
CA GLU A 40 18.91 20.03 -12.41
C GLU A 40 19.87 20.32 -11.24
N SER A 41 19.36 20.87 -10.13
CA SER A 41 20.13 21.25 -8.94
C SER A 41 20.28 20.17 -7.87
N GLN A 42 19.44 19.13 -7.84
CA GLN A 42 19.45 18.11 -6.76
C GLN A 42 19.83 16.70 -7.21
N GLY A 43 19.99 16.46 -8.51
CA GLY A 43 20.25 15.12 -9.04
C GLY A 43 19.00 14.24 -9.06
N VAL A 44 19.10 13.05 -9.65
CA VAL A 44 17.97 12.13 -9.81
C VAL A 44 17.75 11.36 -8.51
N SER A 45 16.57 11.48 -7.90
CA SER A 45 16.12 10.63 -6.78
C SER A 45 15.00 9.69 -7.20
N LYS A 46 14.76 8.66 -6.39
CA LYS A 46 13.73 7.65 -6.63
C LYS A 46 12.94 7.39 -5.36
N VAL A 47 11.63 7.46 -5.46
CA VAL A 47 10.67 7.08 -4.42
C VAL A 47 9.94 5.82 -4.85
N SER A 48 9.71 4.89 -3.92
CA SER A 48 9.00 3.63 -4.16
C SER A 48 7.87 3.44 -3.17
N VAL A 49 6.75 2.92 -3.66
CA VAL A 49 5.58 2.50 -2.87
C VAL A 49 5.27 1.05 -3.19
N VAL A 50 5.01 0.24 -2.17
CA VAL A 50 4.45 -1.10 -2.37
C VAL A 50 2.94 -0.96 -2.49
N VAL A 51 2.36 -1.43 -3.58
CA VAL A 51 0.92 -1.37 -3.82
C VAL A 51 0.34 -2.77 -3.71
N VAL A 52 -0.76 -2.90 -2.97
CA VAL A 52 -1.54 -4.14 -2.85
C VAL A 52 -2.97 -3.85 -3.28
N GLU A 53 -3.40 -4.47 -4.37
CA GLU A 53 -4.75 -4.43 -4.88
C GLU A 53 -5.54 -5.61 -4.31
N LEU A 54 -6.67 -5.36 -3.67
CA LEU A 54 -7.67 -6.34 -3.28
C LEU A 54 -8.84 -6.27 -4.26
N ILE A 55 -8.78 -7.11 -5.29
CA ILE A 55 -9.67 -7.03 -6.46
C ILE A 55 -11.13 -7.24 -6.05
N SER A 56 -11.40 -8.28 -5.28
CA SER A 56 -12.76 -8.61 -4.80
C SER A 56 -13.32 -7.54 -3.86
N ALA A 57 -12.47 -6.85 -3.10
CA ALA A 57 -12.87 -5.78 -2.18
C ALA A 57 -13.02 -4.42 -2.87
N LYS A 58 -12.63 -4.28 -4.15
CA LYS A 58 -12.53 -3.01 -4.87
C LYS A 58 -11.73 -1.96 -4.09
N LEU A 59 -10.59 -2.39 -3.56
CA LEU A 59 -9.75 -1.57 -2.70
C LEU A 59 -8.28 -1.80 -3.02
N ALA A 60 -7.47 -0.76 -2.94
CA ALA A 60 -6.03 -0.85 -3.06
C ALA A 60 -5.35 -0.05 -1.95
N VAL A 61 -4.18 -0.51 -1.50
CA VAL A 61 -3.38 0.16 -0.48
C VAL A 61 -1.95 0.34 -0.97
N GLY A 62 -1.45 1.56 -0.88
CA GLY A 62 -0.04 1.91 -1.07
C GLY A 62 0.66 2.03 0.28
N TYR A 63 1.85 1.44 0.40
CA TYR A 63 2.71 1.53 1.59
C TYR A 63 4.03 2.21 1.24
N VAL A 64 4.31 3.31 1.92
CA VAL A 64 5.64 3.94 1.94
C VAL A 64 6.42 3.29 3.08
N LEU A 65 7.45 2.51 2.76
CA LEU A 65 8.23 1.77 3.76
C LEU A 65 9.39 2.62 4.28
N PRO A 66 9.81 2.42 5.55
CA PRO A 66 11.10 2.91 6.03
C PRO A 66 12.26 2.34 5.20
N ASP A 67 13.33 3.11 5.00
CA ASP A 67 14.50 2.73 4.17
C ASP A 67 15.20 1.43 4.62
N HIS A 68 15.05 1.05 5.89
CA HIS A 68 15.65 -0.15 6.45
C HIS A 68 14.77 -1.41 6.33
N ILE A 69 13.53 -1.26 5.85
CA ILE A 69 12.57 -2.37 5.69
C ILE A 69 12.52 -2.78 4.23
N GLU A 70 12.79 -4.07 3.99
CA GLU A 70 12.69 -4.67 2.66
C GLU A 70 11.72 -5.86 2.69
N ILE A 71 10.81 -5.90 1.72
CA ILE A 71 9.93 -7.05 1.49
C ILE A 71 10.64 -8.01 0.53
N LYS A 72 11.05 -9.18 1.04
CA LYS A 72 11.80 -10.18 0.27
C LYS A 72 10.93 -11.11 -0.57
N SER A 73 9.73 -11.46 -0.11
CA SER A 73 8.74 -12.22 -0.90
C SER A 73 7.35 -12.14 -0.29
N GLU A 74 7.17 -12.77 0.86
CA GLU A 74 5.89 -12.87 1.56
C GLU A 74 5.84 -11.88 2.72
N PHE A 75 4.68 -11.27 2.88
CA PHE A 75 4.38 -10.33 3.96
C PHE A 75 2.90 -10.45 4.30
N LYS A 76 2.54 -10.04 5.50
CA LYS A 76 1.14 -9.89 5.89
C LYS A 76 0.69 -8.47 5.65
N ILE A 77 -0.55 -8.31 5.20
CA ILE A 77 -1.29 -7.06 5.33
C ILE A 77 -2.33 -7.24 6.43
N GLY A 78 -2.55 -6.21 7.24
CA GLY A 78 -3.56 -6.21 8.29
C GLY A 78 -4.44 -4.97 8.19
N PHE A 79 -5.75 -5.12 8.32
CA PHE A 79 -6.71 -4.02 8.23
C PHE A 79 -7.33 -3.74 9.58
N ILE A 80 -7.39 -2.46 9.95
CA ILE A 80 -8.09 -1.96 11.15
C ILE A 80 -8.94 -0.75 10.77
N CYS A 81 -9.96 -0.45 11.58
CA CYS A 81 -10.80 0.73 11.43
C CYS A 81 -11.13 1.37 12.78
N GLN A 82 -11.84 2.50 12.76
CA GLN A 82 -12.24 3.21 13.97
C GLN A 82 -13.10 2.35 14.91
N ASP A 83 -14.01 1.52 14.37
CA ASP A 83 -14.89 0.67 15.18
C ASP A 83 -14.15 -0.52 15.79
N LYS A 84 -13.08 -0.95 15.13
CA LYS A 84 -12.27 -2.13 15.45
C LYS A 84 -10.77 -1.80 15.39
N PRO A 85 -10.27 -0.96 16.31
CA PRO A 85 -8.89 -0.45 16.24
C PRO A 85 -7.85 -1.49 16.69
N THR A 86 -8.28 -2.59 17.34
CA THR A 86 -7.42 -3.64 17.90
C THR A 86 -7.70 -5.02 17.33
N GLU A 87 -8.74 -5.16 16.51
CA GLU A 87 -9.09 -6.42 15.84
C GLU A 87 -8.70 -6.26 14.39
N ASP A 88 -7.62 -6.92 13.96
CA ASP A 88 -7.17 -6.87 12.59
C ASP A 88 -7.64 -8.08 11.78
N ILE A 89 -7.98 -7.81 10.52
CA ILE A 89 -8.20 -8.84 9.50
C ILE A 89 -6.92 -8.88 8.67
N SER A 90 -6.27 -10.05 8.60
CA SER A 90 -4.96 -10.15 7.96
C SER A 90 -4.85 -11.24 6.89
N PHE A 91 -4.06 -10.95 5.87
CA PHE A 91 -3.85 -11.83 4.71
C PHE A 91 -2.37 -11.94 4.41
N VAL A 92 -1.93 -13.12 3.97
CA VAL A 92 -0.58 -13.32 3.47
C VAL A 92 -0.54 -12.95 1.99
N CYS A 93 0.28 -11.98 1.66
CA CYS A 93 0.54 -11.52 0.31
C CYS A 93 1.95 -11.90 -0.12
N LYS A 94 2.11 -12.16 -1.42
CA LYS A 94 3.41 -12.29 -2.08
C LYS A 94 3.62 -11.10 -3.00
N LEU A 95 4.73 -10.40 -2.80
CA LEU A 95 5.16 -9.32 -3.69
C LEU A 95 5.62 -9.92 -5.03
N SER A 96 5.09 -9.40 -6.13
CA SER A 96 5.57 -9.75 -7.47
C SER A 96 6.90 -9.05 -7.78
N ASP A 97 7.59 -9.55 -8.81
CA ASP A 97 8.76 -8.87 -9.37
C ASP A 97 8.39 -7.66 -10.26
N GLU A 98 7.10 -7.35 -10.42
CA GLU A 98 6.66 -6.22 -11.24
C GLU A 98 6.99 -4.89 -10.57
N VAL A 99 7.56 -3.99 -11.38
CA VAL A 99 7.83 -2.61 -11.01
C VAL A 99 7.21 -1.68 -12.06
N LYS A 100 6.12 -1.01 -11.69
CA LYS A 100 5.51 0.06 -12.49
C LYS A 100 6.30 1.34 -12.25
N LYS A 101 6.64 2.07 -13.33
CA LYS A 101 7.52 3.24 -13.26
C LYS A 101 6.85 4.47 -13.85
N ALA A 102 7.05 5.60 -13.20
CA ALA A 102 6.71 6.93 -13.73
C ALA A 102 7.86 7.91 -13.48
N ASN A 103 7.82 9.04 -14.19
CA ASN A 103 8.81 10.11 -14.03
C ASN A 103 8.13 11.39 -13.54
N TYR A 104 8.67 11.99 -12.49
CA TYR A 104 8.21 13.26 -11.95
C TYR A 104 9.39 14.03 -11.36
N ASN A 105 9.60 15.24 -11.86
CA ASN A 105 10.66 16.13 -11.38
C ASN A 105 10.13 16.92 -10.19
N GLY A 106 10.49 16.49 -9.00
CA GLY A 106 10.23 17.15 -7.72
C GLY A 106 11.22 16.63 -6.67
N ASP A 107 11.08 17.04 -5.43
CA ASP A 107 11.74 16.37 -4.29
C ASP A 107 11.06 15.04 -3.94
N ASP A 108 11.44 14.38 -2.84
CA ASP A 108 10.87 13.09 -2.46
C ASP A 108 9.43 13.20 -1.92
N LEU A 109 9.08 14.33 -1.29
CA LEU A 109 7.72 14.55 -0.80
C LEU A 109 6.77 14.83 -1.96
N GLU A 110 7.17 15.69 -2.89
CA GLU A 110 6.40 15.99 -4.10
C GLU A 110 6.18 14.73 -4.96
N LYS A 111 7.18 13.84 -5.03
CA LYS A 111 7.01 12.53 -5.69
C LYS A 111 5.99 11.64 -4.97
N LEU A 112 5.98 11.61 -3.64
CA LEU A 112 4.98 10.85 -2.88
C LEU A 112 3.57 11.38 -3.07
N GLU A 113 3.40 12.71 -3.09
CA GLU A 113 2.13 13.36 -3.39
C GLU A 113 1.66 13.02 -4.82
N TYR A 114 2.57 13.06 -5.79
CA TYR A 114 2.29 12.64 -7.16
C TYR A 114 1.84 11.17 -7.23
N ILE A 115 2.50 10.25 -6.51
CA ILE A 115 2.09 8.84 -6.44
C ILE A 115 0.69 8.72 -5.84
N GLY A 116 0.45 9.35 -4.69
CA GLY A 116 -0.84 9.31 -4.00
C GLY A 116 -1.98 9.78 -4.89
N PHE A 117 -1.84 10.97 -5.48
CA PHE A 117 -2.83 11.53 -6.40
C PHE A 117 -3.05 10.66 -7.64
N SER A 118 -1.97 10.17 -8.26
CA SER A 118 -2.06 9.37 -9.49
C SER A 118 -2.76 8.04 -9.26
N LEU A 119 -2.42 7.34 -8.17
CA LEU A 119 -3.04 6.07 -7.82
C LEU A 119 -4.49 6.25 -7.37
N GLU A 120 -4.78 7.26 -6.54
CA GLU A 120 -6.16 7.58 -6.15
C GLU A 120 -7.05 7.79 -7.36
N ARG A 121 -6.63 8.64 -8.31
CA ARG A 121 -7.37 8.88 -9.57
C ARG A 121 -7.50 7.61 -10.42
N PHE A 122 -6.46 6.79 -10.50
CA PHE A 122 -6.49 5.56 -11.27
C PHE A 122 -7.53 4.57 -10.72
N TYR A 123 -7.55 4.34 -9.40
CA TYR A 123 -8.50 3.42 -8.79
C TYR A 123 -9.92 3.99 -8.73
N GLU A 124 -10.08 5.29 -8.47
CA GLU A 124 -11.39 5.97 -8.52
C GLU A 124 -12.08 5.74 -9.87
N ASN A 125 -11.34 5.89 -10.97
CA ASN A 125 -11.84 5.65 -12.33
C ASN A 125 -12.23 4.18 -12.59
N GLN A 126 -11.75 3.24 -11.78
CA GLN A 126 -12.10 1.82 -11.84
C GLN A 126 -13.20 1.44 -10.85
N GLY A 127 -13.74 2.41 -10.09
CA GLY A 127 -14.71 2.16 -9.03
C GLY A 127 -14.11 1.42 -7.84
N ALA A 128 -12.81 1.62 -7.58
CA ALA A 128 -12.09 1.10 -6.43
C ALA A 128 -11.55 2.25 -5.57
N LYS A 129 -11.39 2.00 -4.27
CA LYS A 129 -10.85 2.99 -3.33
C LYS A 129 -9.36 2.79 -3.13
N PHE A 130 -8.63 3.87 -2.90
CA PHE A 130 -7.19 3.83 -2.64
C PHE A 130 -6.85 4.44 -1.28
N TYR A 131 -5.98 3.76 -0.54
CA TYR A 131 -5.44 4.24 0.73
C TYR A 131 -3.91 4.34 0.64
N MET A 132 -3.34 5.48 1.02
CA MET A 132 -1.89 5.61 1.17
C MET A 132 -1.51 5.55 2.65
N GLN A 133 -0.57 4.68 2.99
CA GLN A 133 -0.06 4.46 4.34
C GLN A 133 1.42 4.82 4.36
N ASP A 134 1.77 5.91 5.05
CA ASP A 134 3.17 6.26 5.27
C ASP A 134 3.69 5.60 6.54
N LEU A 135 4.47 4.53 6.38
CA LEU A 135 5.00 3.74 7.49
C LEU A 135 6.41 4.18 7.91
N ARG A 136 7.00 5.21 7.28
CA ARG A 136 8.36 5.69 7.61
C ARG A 136 8.48 6.19 9.06
N GLY A 137 7.36 6.61 9.66
CA GLY A 137 7.28 7.02 11.06
C GLY A 137 6.83 5.94 12.04
N ALA A 138 6.51 4.73 11.57
CA ALA A 138 6.02 3.65 12.44
C ALA A 138 7.18 3.01 13.23
N PRO A 139 7.03 2.75 14.54
CA PRO A 139 8.01 1.96 15.26
C PRO A 139 8.06 0.56 14.65
N ALA A 140 9.26 0.08 14.29
CA ALA A 140 9.44 -1.25 13.72
C ALA A 140 8.97 -2.32 14.72
N THR A 141 7.75 -2.83 14.55
CA THR A 141 7.26 -3.99 15.28
C THR A 141 7.71 -5.25 14.55
N ALA A 142 8.99 -5.61 14.77
CA ALA A 142 9.40 -6.99 14.58
C ALA A 142 8.69 -7.83 15.66
N GLU A 143 7.81 -8.73 15.25
CA GLU A 143 7.25 -9.76 16.14
C GLU A 143 8.40 -10.47 16.88
N LYS A 144 8.35 -10.45 18.22
CA LYS A 144 9.21 -11.26 19.10
C LYS A 144 8.71 -12.70 19.14
#